data_AF-A0A9P5XPW0-F1
#
_entry.id   AF-A0A9P5XPW0-F1
#
_cell.length_a   1.000
_cell.length_b   1.000
_cell.length_c   1.000
_cell.angle_alpha   90.00
_cell.angle_beta   90.00
_cell.angle_gamma   90.00
#
_symmetry.space_group_name_H-M   'P 1'
#
loop_
_entity.id
_entity.type
_entity.pdbx_description
1 polymer ?
#
loop_
_entity_poly.entity_id
_entity_poly.type
_entity_poly.pdbx_seq_one_letter_code
_entity_poly.pdbx_strand_id
1 'polypeptide(L)'
;MVPFVVGGAEFDSSERAPPPRCHSGTRQDIMGAILAWRNNNSRVERLLWFDGPAGVGRSAIIQTLAEAVSAGMGKLGTTLFTSRPNERKESNCVLTTITYELAVKDPTYRAYITERMAADPRILAKSMTEQFK
;
A
#
# COMPACT_ATOMS: atom_id res chain seq x y z
N MET A 1 10.06 -15.72 6.55
CA MET A 1 9.48 -14.37 6.71
C MET A 1 10.58 -13.36 6.45
N VAL A 2 10.41 -12.44 5.51
CA VAL A 2 11.38 -11.37 5.27
C VAL A 2 11.31 -10.43 6.49
N PRO A 3 12.38 -10.27 7.29
CA PRO A 3 12.31 -9.60 8.60
C PRO A 3 11.95 -8.11 8.54
N PHE A 4 11.81 -7.55 7.34
CA PHE A 4 11.54 -6.14 7.05
C PHE A 4 10.27 -5.95 6.21
N VAL A 5 9.38 -6.94 6.16
CA VAL A 5 8.11 -6.85 5.44
C VAL A 5 6.96 -7.14 6.40
N VAL A 6 5.90 -6.33 6.33
CA VAL A 6 4.64 -6.58 7.03
C VAL A 6 3.85 -7.58 6.20
N GLY A 7 3.99 -8.86 6.54
CA GLY A 7 3.15 -9.89 5.93
C GLY A 7 1.70 -9.74 6.35
N GLY A 8 0.79 -10.08 5.44
CA GLY A 8 -0.63 -10.19 5.75
C GLY A 8 -1.42 -8.88 5.62
N ALA A 9 -0.73 -7.77 5.32
CA ALA A 9 -1.30 -6.43 5.22
C ALA A 9 -1.77 -6.07 3.80
N GLU A 10 -1.56 -6.93 2.81
CA GLU A 10 -1.96 -6.74 1.43
C GLU A 10 -3.48 -6.90 1.25
N PHE A 11 -4.06 -6.25 0.25
CA PHE A 11 -5.51 -6.26 0.05
C PHE A 11 -6.07 -7.67 -0.22
N ASP A 12 -5.25 -8.56 -0.77
CA ASP A 12 -5.52 -9.94 -1.18
C ASP A 12 -4.92 -10.98 -0.22
N SER A 13 -4.42 -10.55 0.94
CA SER A 13 -3.91 -11.44 1.98
C SER A 13 -5.00 -12.37 2.52
N SER A 14 -4.65 -13.65 2.69
CA SER A 14 -5.49 -14.65 3.36
C SER A 14 -5.81 -14.30 4.82
N GLU A 15 -4.93 -13.56 5.50
CA GLU A 15 -5.15 -13.10 6.89
C GLU A 15 -6.28 -12.07 6.99
N ARG A 16 -6.65 -11.47 5.85
CA ARG A 16 -7.73 -10.48 5.76
C ARG A 16 -9.03 -11.08 5.24
N ALA A 17 -9.12 -12.41 5.06
CA ALA A 17 -10.33 -13.05 4.58
C ALA A 17 -11.36 -13.29 5.71
N PRO A 18 -12.65 -12.92 5.54
CA PRO A 18 -13.19 -12.10 4.46
C PRO A 18 -12.87 -10.61 4.64
N PRO A 19 -12.49 -9.88 3.57
CA PRO A 19 -12.08 -8.50 3.72
C PRO A 19 -13.31 -7.59 3.86
N PRO A 20 -13.19 -6.44 4.54
CA PRO A 20 -14.28 -5.48 4.63
C PRO A 20 -14.54 -4.89 3.25
N ARG A 21 -15.78 -4.93 2.74
CA ARG A 21 -16.15 -4.37 1.44
C ARG A 21 -17.31 -3.40 1.56
N CYS A 22 -17.36 -2.42 0.67
CA CYS A 22 -18.57 -1.62 0.51
C CYS A 22 -19.72 -2.50 0.01
N HIS A 23 -20.93 -2.23 0.49
CA HIS A 23 -22.12 -2.83 -0.09
C HIS A 23 -22.33 -2.32 -1.53
N SER A 24 -22.87 -3.17 -2.39
CA SER A 24 -23.17 -2.82 -3.78
C SER A 24 -23.98 -1.52 -3.86
N GLY A 25 -23.61 -0.62 -4.78
CA GLY A 25 -24.26 0.68 -4.97
C GLY A 25 -23.99 1.73 -3.88
N THR A 26 -23.25 1.41 -2.82
CA THR A 26 -22.88 2.38 -1.78
C THR A 26 -21.52 3.02 -2.04
N ARG A 27 -21.27 4.19 -1.44
CA ARG A 27 -19.97 4.90 -1.48
C ARG A 27 -19.43 5.20 -2.88
N GLN A 28 -20.29 5.19 -3.90
CA GLN A 28 -19.90 5.41 -5.29
C GLN A 28 -19.29 6.81 -5.49
N ASP A 29 -19.87 7.84 -4.87
CA ASP A 29 -19.39 9.21 -5.01
C ASP A 29 -17.95 9.36 -4.54
N ILE A 30 -17.62 8.78 -3.37
CA ILE A 30 -16.28 8.89 -2.81
C ILE A 30 -15.26 8.03 -3.57
N MET A 31 -15.65 6.83 -4.02
CA MET A 31 -14.79 6.03 -4.88
C MET A 31 -14.53 6.74 -6.21
N GLY A 32 -15.57 7.35 -6.79
CA GLY A 32 -15.48 8.16 -7.99
C GLY A 32 -14.53 9.35 -7.81
N ALA A 33 -14.62 10.07 -6.68
CA ALA A 33 -13.72 11.16 -6.35
C ALA A 33 -12.25 10.70 -6.23
N ILE A 34 -12.00 9.57 -5.56
CA ILE A 34 -10.64 9.00 -5.44
C ILE A 34 -10.10 8.58 -6.81
N LEU A 35 -10.91 7.94 -7.64
CA LEU A 35 -10.53 7.53 -9.00
C LEU A 35 -10.28 8.73 -9.91
N ALA A 36 -11.13 9.75 -9.84
CA ALA A 36 -10.94 11.00 -10.58
C ALA A 36 -9.64 11.70 -10.16
N TRP A 37 -9.38 11.79 -8.84
CA TRP A 37 -8.11 12.31 -8.32
C TRP A 37 -6.93 11.50 -8.85
N ARG A 38 -7.00 10.15 -8.80
CA ARG A 38 -5.95 9.25 -9.28
C ARG A 38 -5.67 9.39 -10.78
N ASN A 39 -6.70 9.63 -11.59
CA ASN A 39 -6.60 9.72 -13.04
C ASN A 39 -6.32 11.13 -13.55
N ASN A 40 -6.28 12.14 -12.67
CA ASN A 40 -5.97 13.50 -13.06
C ASN A 40 -4.46 13.65 -13.33
N ASN A 41 -4.06 13.65 -14.61
CA ASN A 41 -2.66 13.78 -15.03
C ASN A 41 -2.08 15.20 -14.85
N SER A 42 -2.91 16.22 -14.63
CA SER A 42 -2.44 17.60 -14.39
C SER A 42 -2.27 17.94 -12.92
N ARG A 43 -2.55 16.99 -12.00
CA ARG A 43 -2.40 17.22 -10.56
C ARG A 43 -0.93 17.34 -10.17
N VAL A 44 -0.65 18.20 -9.19
CA VAL A 44 0.70 18.34 -8.58
C VAL A 44 0.82 17.50 -7.31
N GLU A 45 -0.32 17.17 -6.69
CA GLU A 45 -0.40 16.42 -5.45
C GLU A 45 -0.10 14.94 -5.67
N ARG A 46 0.81 14.39 -4.85
CA ARG A 46 1.22 12.98 -4.90
C ARG A 46 0.57 12.12 -3.82
N LEU A 47 -0.10 12.76 -2.86
CA LEU A 47 -0.75 12.10 -1.73
C LEU A 47 -2.18 12.60 -1.60
N LEU A 48 -3.13 11.65 -1.55
CA LEU A 48 -4.50 11.91 -1.18
C LEU A 48 -4.69 11.47 0.27
N TRP A 49 -5.03 12.42 1.14
CA TRP A 49 -5.38 12.13 2.52
C TRP A 49 -6.90 11.94 2.63
N PHE A 50 -7.32 10.78 3.14
CA PHE A 50 -8.73 10.44 3.32
C PHE A 50 -9.01 10.14 4.80
N ASP A 51 -9.75 11.03 5.46
CA ASP A 51 -10.12 10.91 6.88
C ASP A 51 -11.65 10.84 7.07
N GLY A 52 -12.06 10.36 8.24
CA GLY A 52 -13.46 10.32 8.65
C GLY A 52 -13.62 9.69 10.04
N PRO A 53 -14.82 9.78 10.63
CA PRO A 53 -15.08 9.21 11.95
C PRO A 53 -14.77 7.71 12.03
N ALA A 54 -14.52 7.20 13.24
CA ALA A 54 -14.42 5.76 13.44
C ALA A 54 -15.74 5.07 13.04
N GLY A 55 -15.64 3.88 12.43
CA GLY A 55 -16.80 3.07 12.04
C GLY A 55 -17.47 3.44 10.71
N VAL A 56 -17.09 4.51 10.01
CA VAL A 56 -17.74 4.90 8.73
C VAL A 56 -17.39 4.03 7.53
N GLY A 57 -16.56 3.01 7.71
CA GLY A 57 -16.18 2.05 6.66
C GLY A 57 -15.01 2.48 5.78
N ARG A 58 -14.07 3.29 6.29
CA ARG A 58 -12.88 3.74 5.52
C ARG A 58 -12.07 2.57 4.95
N SER A 59 -11.80 1.56 5.78
CA SER A 59 -11.08 0.37 5.34
C SER A 59 -11.84 -0.41 4.27
N ALA A 60 -13.18 -0.41 4.32
CA ALA A 60 -14.02 -1.03 3.32
C ALA A 60 -13.96 -0.29 1.97
N ILE A 61 -13.94 1.05 2.00
CA ILE A 61 -13.78 1.88 0.80
C ILE A 61 -12.43 1.58 0.14
N ILE A 62 -11.33 1.66 0.90
CA ILE A 62 -9.98 1.41 0.36
C ILE A 62 -9.81 -0.02 -0.14
N GLN A 63 -10.38 -1.02 0.56
CA GLN A 63 -10.39 -2.41 0.10
C GLN A 63 -11.12 -2.56 -1.23
N THR A 64 -12.36 -2.08 -1.33
CA THR A 64 -13.15 -2.18 -2.56
C THR A 64 -12.47 -1.46 -3.72
N LEU A 65 -11.81 -0.32 -3.45
CA LEU A 65 -11.01 0.39 -4.45
C LEU A 65 -9.81 -0.45 -4.91
N ALA A 66 -9.04 -1.03 -3.98
CA ALA A 66 -7.89 -1.86 -4.31
C ALA A 66 -8.27 -3.08 -5.17
N GLU A 67 -9.34 -3.78 -4.80
CA GLU A 67 -9.89 -4.90 -5.57
C GLU A 67 -10.30 -4.45 -7.00
N ALA A 68 -10.99 -3.32 -7.12
CA ALA A 68 -11.41 -2.78 -8.42
C ALA A 68 -10.23 -2.34 -9.31
N VAL A 69 -9.20 -1.72 -8.73
CA VAL A 69 -7.96 -1.37 -9.47
C VAL A 69 -7.24 -2.63 -9.92
N SER A 70 -7.07 -3.61 -9.03
CA SER A 70 -6.41 -4.88 -9.36
C SER A 70 -7.16 -5.67 -10.44
N ALA A 71 -8.49 -5.54 -10.51
CA ALA A 71 -9.34 -6.23 -11.50
C ALA A 71 -9.34 -5.58 -12.89
N GLY A 72 -8.61 -4.48 -13.11
CA GLY A 72 -8.44 -3.90 -14.45
C GLY A 72 -8.68 -2.39 -14.55
N MET A 73 -9.03 -1.69 -13.47
CA MET A 73 -9.18 -0.23 -13.51
C MET A 73 -7.84 0.53 -13.51
N GLY A 74 -6.70 -0.15 -13.52
CA GLY A 74 -5.37 0.48 -13.62
C GLY A 74 -4.27 -0.35 -12.97
N LYS A 75 -3.09 0.26 -12.78
CA LYS A 75 -1.98 -0.39 -12.07
C LYS A 75 -2.06 -0.09 -10.57
N LEU A 76 -2.24 -1.14 -9.76
CA LEU A 76 -2.12 -1.07 -8.31
C LEU A 76 -0.67 -1.34 -7.90
N GLY A 77 0.03 -0.30 -7.45
CA GLY A 77 1.42 -0.43 -7.00
C GLY A 77 1.54 -1.36 -5.79
N THR A 78 0.90 -1.01 -4.68
CA THR A 78 0.87 -1.83 -3.46
C THR A 78 -0.29 -1.39 -2.58
N THR A 79 -0.59 -2.19 -1.56
CA THR A 79 -1.56 -1.88 -0.51
C THR A 79 -1.00 -2.31 0.82
N LEU A 80 -1.23 -1.50 1.85
CA LEU A 80 -0.81 -1.80 3.20
C LEU A 80 -1.94 -1.43 4.16
N PHE A 81 -2.52 -2.43 4.81
CA PHE A 81 -3.52 -2.27 5.85
C PHE A 81 -2.86 -2.54 7.21
N THR A 82 -2.75 -1.50 8.03
CA THR A 82 -2.19 -1.60 9.38
C THR A 82 -3.28 -1.58 10.45
N SER A 83 -3.00 -2.14 11.62
CA SER A 83 -3.90 -2.08 12.77
C SER A 83 -3.15 -1.83 14.08
N ARG A 84 -3.83 -1.19 15.05
CA ARG A 84 -3.25 -0.77 16.34
C ARG A 84 -2.45 -1.86 17.09
N PRO A 85 -2.86 -3.15 17.12
CA PRO A 85 -2.09 -4.19 17.81
C PRO A 85 -0.65 -4.37 17.30
N ASN A 86 -0.36 -3.96 16.06
CA ASN A 86 0.91 -4.20 15.40
C ASN A 86 1.72 -2.92 15.10
N GLU A 87 1.22 -1.75 15.53
CA GLU A 87 1.70 -0.42 15.10
C GLU A 87 3.22 -0.22 15.19
N ARG A 88 3.86 -0.64 16.30
CA ARG A 88 5.30 -0.38 16.50
C ARG A 88 6.22 -1.22 15.63
N LYS A 89 5.82 -2.43 15.27
CA LYS A 89 6.63 -3.33 14.43
C LYS A 89 6.36 -3.07 12.95
N GLU A 90 5.11 -2.73 12.62
CA GLU A 90 4.68 -2.39 11.26
C GLU A 90 5.21 -1.03 10.81
N SER A 91 5.27 -0.01 11.68
CA SER A 91 5.64 1.36 11.29
C SER A 91 7.01 1.45 10.63
N ASN A 92 8.00 0.70 11.14
CA ASN A 92 9.35 0.70 10.60
C ASN A 92 9.46 -0.10 9.29
N CYS A 93 8.48 -0.96 9.01
CA CYS A 93 8.48 -1.84 7.85
C CYS A 93 7.56 -1.33 6.72
N VAL A 94 6.82 -0.23 6.90
CA VAL A 94 5.89 0.31 5.88
C VAL A 94 6.62 0.51 4.55
N LEU A 95 7.74 1.24 4.57
CA LEU A 95 8.46 1.63 3.36
C LEU A 95 9.21 0.47 2.72
N THR A 96 9.79 -0.41 3.53
CA THR A 96 10.45 -1.63 3.06
C THR A 96 9.45 -2.61 2.48
N THR A 97 8.23 -2.68 3.02
CA THR A 97 7.11 -3.45 2.45
C THR A 97 6.68 -2.89 1.10
N ILE A 98 6.47 -1.56 1.00
CA ILE A 98 6.15 -0.90 -0.26
C ILE A 98 7.25 -1.17 -1.31
N THR A 99 8.52 -1.06 -0.90
CA THR A 99 9.68 -1.31 -1.76
C THR A 99 9.70 -2.75 -2.27
N TYR A 100 9.51 -3.72 -1.37
CA TYR A 100 9.46 -5.12 -1.73
C TYR A 100 8.32 -5.41 -2.71
N GLU A 101 7.09 -4.97 -2.40
CA GLU A 101 5.91 -5.18 -3.23
C GLU A 101 6.04 -4.58 -4.63
N LEU A 102 6.63 -3.39 -4.74
CA LEU A 102 6.92 -2.78 -6.04
C LEU A 102 8.00 -3.57 -6.81
N ALA A 103 9.03 -4.08 -6.14
CA ALA A 103 10.09 -4.89 -6.76
C ALA A 103 9.57 -6.26 -7.22
N VAL A 104 8.56 -6.82 -6.58
CA VAL A 104 7.89 -8.03 -7.08
C VAL A 104 7.22 -7.75 -8.44
N LYS A 105 6.62 -6.57 -8.61
CA LYS A 105 5.80 -6.20 -9.78
C LYS A 105 6.58 -5.55 -10.93
N ASP A 106 7.69 -4.88 -10.66
CA ASP A 106 8.49 -4.17 -11.65
C ASP A 106 9.93 -4.71 -11.70
N PRO A 107 10.32 -5.43 -12.77
CA PRO A 107 11.67 -5.98 -12.92
C PRO A 107 12.79 -4.95 -12.94
N THR A 108 12.55 -3.76 -13.49
CA THR A 108 13.53 -2.67 -13.54
C THR A 108 13.78 -2.13 -12.14
N TYR A 109 12.71 -1.88 -11.39
CA TYR A 109 12.81 -1.47 -10.00
C TYR A 109 13.45 -2.57 -9.13
N ARG A 110 13.14 -3.85 -9.39
CA ARG A 110 13.79 -4.98 -8.71
C ARG A 110 15.28 -5.01 -8.91
N ALA A 111 15.75 -4.80 -10.14
CA ALA A 111 17.18 -4.77 -10.44
C ALA A 111 17.88 -3.66 -9.63
N TYR A 112 17.29 -2.46 -9.62
CA TYR A 112 17.79 -1.33 -8.84
C TYR A 112 17.88 -1.65 -7.33
N ILE A 113 16.80 -2.16 -6.74
CA ILE A 113 16.78 -2.50 -5.30
C ILE A 113 17.78 -3.61 -4.97
N THR A 114 17.90 -4.62 -5.85
CA THR A 114 18.85 -5.73 -5.65
C THR A 114 20.30 -5.23 -5.67
N GLU A 115 20.64 -4.31 -6.58
CA GLU A 115 21.96 -3.69 -6.64
C GLU A 115 22.29 -2.93 -5.34
N ARG A 116 21.34 -2.12 -4.84
CA ARG A 116 21.53 -1.38 -3.59
C ARG A 116 21.69 -2.29 -2.38
N MET A 117 20.91 -3.37 -2.31
CA MET A 117 21.02 -4.37 -1.25
C MET A 117 22.33 -5.18 -1.33
N ALA A 118 22.85 -5.42 -2.54
CA ALA A 118 24.15 -6.07 -2.72
C ALA A 118 25.31 -5.18 -2.28
N ALA A 119 25.22 -3.86 -2.53
CA ALA A 119 26.21 -2.88 -2.09
C ALA A 119 26.21 -2.68 -0.57
N ASP A 120 25.04 -2.73 0.07
CA ASP A 120 24.90 -2.66 1.53
C ASP A 120 23.84 -3.65 2.05
N PRO A 121 24.26 -4.87 2.44
CA PRO A 121 23.34 -5.87 2.97
C PRO A 121 22.62 -5.48 4.26
N ARG A 122 23.08 -4.42 4.95
CA ARG A 122 22.49 -3.94 6.20
C ARG A 122 21.57 -2.74 6.01
N ILE A 123 21.33 -2.28 4.78
CA ILE A 123 20.53 -1.08 4.48
C ILE A 123 19.16 -1.10 5.16
N LEU A 124 18.48 -2.26 5.16
CA LEU A 124 17.14 -2.41 5.75
C LEU A 124 17.13 -2.32 7.29
N ALA A 125 18.28 -2.49 7.94
CA ALA A 125 18.44 -2.33 9.39
C ALA A 125 18.87 -0.91 9.79
N LYS A 126 19.19 -0.04 8.81
CA LYS A 126 19.55 1.35 9.08
C LYS A 126 18.31 2.18 9.40
N SER A 127 18.53 3.36 9.98
CA SER A 127 17.45 4.33 10.19
C SER A 127 16.81 4.73 8.86
N MET A 128 15.55 5.16 8.91
CA MET A 128 14.81 5.60 7.72
C MET A 128 15.58 6.67 6.95
N THR A 129 16.16 7.66 7.62
CA THR A 129 16.97 8.71 6.98
C THR A 129 18.15 8.15 6.19
N GLU A 130 18.83 7.11 6.69
CA GLU A 130 19.93 6.47 5.96
C GLU A 130 19.45 5.59 4.80
N GLN A 131 18.24 5.04 4.87
CA GLN A 131 17.64 4.25 3.78
C GLN A 131 17.28 5.11 2.55
N PHE A 132 17.05 6.41 2.73
CA PHE A 132 16.69 7.35 1.66
C PHE A 132 17.84 8.21 1.13
N LYS A 133 19.08 7.99 1.62
CA LYS A 133 20.28 8.61 1.04
C LYS A 133 20.70 7.90 -0.24
#